data_AF-A0AA41W620-F1
#
_entry.id   AF-A0AA41W620-F1
#
_cell.length_a   1.000
_cell.length_b   1.000
_cell.length_c   1.000
_cell.angle_alpha   90.00
_cell.angle_beta   90.00
_cell.angle_gamma   90.00
#
_symmetry.space_group_name_H-M   'P 1'
#
loop_
_entity.id
_entity.type
_entity.pdbx_description
1 polymer ?
#
loop_
_entity_poly.entity_id
_entity_poly.type
_entity_poly.pdbx_seq_one_letter_code
_entity_poly.pdbx_strand_id
1 'polypeptide(L)'
;MLSIWIDPVESSPVNAEDANVVTYSNSTPIQDLENSQTIYFAPGHYNLRDFDNHGDVITELGKLNVTPNQTVYIAGGAVVEGHIAATEGSIEIRGRGILTGRQYEWKSNDYDVHELIELGTKSKVTGISYIEAPFHGIVGGNKNEIKNIKFLGWHANNDGVRVGHLSEVSHSFMRAVDDFFYNFNIHVHDMVLWAGHNGAIMTYGWGGEAGSNTYNSGGSVMEDVQIIHPEWVGMGNNNGLIMAQTGLDYKPFGYPYDGQVEDTTTRIENITIEGSIPGITNLKPRSSGGENIAVQVPLSDVGYLGDLILSNISVNDQFLKGVIRGDKDAANDGDAIYWIQNVEFNNVSVGNTCLSSATISNYIDVDPDTSKDIRFSHCPSLPENPEVPEVPEVPEIVLPQVPVLSAASLTCSQVEVSWVGEQGNVDTQSLSRGLSGSSASVISSPTTSITRFLDNNVTDGSRYDYSLKVTNEAGSVVSNVLSVLVPECEQPPTEVQPPQEENSPNKTSSGGGNMGTFTPLLLLSLCGLRLRRRRNKHSA
;
A
#
# COMPACT_ATOMS: atom_id res chain seq x y z
N MET A 1 6.01 10.25 -8.29
CA MET A 1 4.83 9.46 -7.91
C MET A 1 4.55 9.71 -6.43
N LEU A 2 3.29 9.88 -6.05
CA LEU A 2 2.83 9.79 -4.66
C LEU A 2 1.69 8.77 -4.64
N SER A 3 1.84 7.68 -3.89
CA SER A 3 0.78 6.73 -3.60
C SER A 3 0.30 6.92 -2.17
N ILE A 4 -1.01 6.74 -1.94
CA ILE A 4 -1.62 6.72 -0.62
C ILE A 4 -2.34 5.38 -0.51
N TRP A 5 -1.99 4.58 0.48
CA TRP A 5 -2.62 3.29 0.74
C TRP A 5 -3.35 3.37 2.08
N ILE A 6 -4.69 3.33 2.01
CA ILE A 6 -5.56 3.38 3.18
C ILE A 6 -6.02 1.96 3.46
N ASP A 7 -5.21 1.24 4.21
CA ASP A 7 -5.51 -0.14 4.55
C ASP A 7 -6.62 -0.25 5.60
N PRO A 8 -7.46 -1.29 5.53
CA PRO A 8 -8.36 -1.60 6.63
C PRO A 8 -7.55 -1.96 7.88
N VAL A 9 -8.10 -1.61 9.04
CA VAL A 9 -7.57 -2.01 10.34
C VAL A 9 -7.38 -3.53 10.36
N GLU A 10 -6.22 -3.99 10.84
CA GLU A 10 -5.96 -5.41 11.00
C GLU A 10 -6.99 -6.03 11.96
N SER A 11 -7.70 -7.07 11.52
CA SER A 11 -8.74 -7.73 12.32
C SER A 11 -8.17 -8.51 13.50
N SER A 12 -6.90 -8.92 13.43
CA SER A 12 -6.23 -9.73 14.46
C SER A 12 -4.73 -9.47 14.44
N PRO A 13 -4.25 -8.26 14.79
CA PRO A 13 -2.81 -7.98 14.83
C PRO A 13 -2.11 -8.92 15.83
N VAL A 14 -0.87 -9.31 15.54
CA VAL A 14 -0.09 -10.17 16.44
C VAL A 14 0.38 -9.34 17.64
N ASN A 15 0.23 -9.89 18.85
CA ASN A 15 0.79 -9.29 20.05
C ASN A 15 2.19 -9.89 20.32
N ALA A 16 3.20 -9.02 20.44
CA ALA A 16 4.59 -9.43 20.67
C ALA A 16 4.80 -10.22 21.97
N GLU A 17 3.89 -10.08 22.94
CA GLU A 17 3.96 -10.73 24.26
C GLU A 17 3.27 -12.11 24.29
N ASP A 18 2.69 -12.57 23.18
CA ASP A 18 2.04 -13.87 23.12
C ASP A 18 3.08 -15.01 23.18
N ALA A 19 2.75 -16.11 23.86
CA ALA A 19 3.71 -17.15 24.27
C ALA A 19 4.50 -17.84 23.13
N ASN A 20 4.01 -17.80 21.88
CA ASN A 20 4.66 -18.41 20.71
C ASN A 20 5.20 -17.38 19.71
N VAL A 21 5.29 -16.12 20.13
CA VAL A 21 5.79 -15.01 19.32
C VAL A 21 7.21 -14.66 19.77
N VAL A 22 8.13 -14.59 18.82
CA VAL A 22 9.51 -14.18 19.06
C VAL A 22 9.75 -12.86 18.35
N THR A 23 10.07 -11.81 19.12
CA THR A 23 10.44 -10.52 18.54
C THR A 23 11.86 -10.58 17.99
N TYR A 24 12.02 -10.24 16.72
CA TYR A 24 13.32 -10.22 16.06
C TYR A 24 14.20 -9.06 16.54
N SER A 25 15.48 -9.35 16.71
CA SER A 25 16.60 -8.43 16.85
C SER A 25 17.86 -9.08 16.27
N ASN A 26 18.89 -8.29 15.96
CA ASN A 26 20.15 -8.82 15.45
C ASN A 26 20.79 -9.86 16.39
N SER A 27 20.53 -9.74 17.69
CA SER A 27 21.05 -10.63 18.73
C SER A 27 20.10 -11.77 19.14
N THR A 28 18.92 -11.90 18.49
CA THR A 28 17.95 -12.94 18.86
C THR A 28 18.59 -14.32 18.68
N PRO A 29 18.50 -15.24 19.67
CA PRO A 29 19.03 -16.59 19.53
C PRO A 29 18.37 -17.31 18.35
N ILE A 30 19.17 -17.98 17.52
CA ILE A 30 18.67 -18.68 16.33
C ILE A 30 17.62 -19.74 16.68
N GLN A 31 17.82 -20.47 17.80
CA GLN A 31 16.86 -21.49 18.25
C GLN A 31 15.49 -20.90 18.62
N ASP A 32 15.42 -19.64 19.05
CA ASP A 32 14.14 -19.01 19.36
C ASP A 32 13.36 -18.74 18.06
N LEU A 33 14.05 -18.29 17.00
CA LEU A 33 13.45 -18.11 15.67
C LEU A 33 13.00 -19.46 15.07
N GLU A 34 13.84 -20.50 15.16
CA GLU A 34 13.52 -21.86 14.68
C GLU A 34 12.26 -22.43 15.32
N ASN A 35 12.12 -22.26 16.64
CA ASN A 35 11.03 -22.87 17.40
C ASN A 35 9.79 -21.97 17.52
N SER A 36 9.87 -20.73 17.05
CA SER A 36 8.76 -19.78 17.11
C SER A 36 7.60 -20.21 16.23
N GLN A 37 6.37 -19.91 16.64
CA GLN A 37 5.23 -19.95 15.73
C GLN A 37 5.16 -18.67 14.90
N THR A 38 5.55 -17.55 15.49
CA THR A 38 5.58 -16.25 14.79
C THR A 38 6.90 -15.54 15.04
N ILE A 39 7.56 -15.16 13.94
CA ILE A 39 8.67 -14.21 13.94
C ILE A 39 8.08 -12.82 13.80
N TYR A 40 8.25 -11.98 14.82
CA TYR A 40 7.64 -10.65 14.91
C TYR A 40 8.69 -9.56 14.70
N PHE A 41 8.54 -8.78 13.64
CA PHE A 41 9.29 -7.55 13.41
C PHE A 41 8.49 -6.36 13.96
N ALA A 42 8.95 -5.82 15.09
CA ALA A 42 8.36 -4.64 15.70
C ALA A 42 8.58 -3.38 14.83
N PRO A 43 7.92 -2.24 15.09
CA PRO A 43 8.25 -0.99 14.40
C PRO A 43 9.75 -0.65 14.55
N GLY A 44 10.43 -0.43 13.43
CA GLY A 44 11.89 -0.34 13.38
C GLY A 44 12.45 -0.62 12.00
N HIS A 45 13.76 -0.53 11.87
CA HIS A 45 14.49 -0.90 10.65
C HIS A 45 15.40 -2.08 10.97
N TYR A 46 15.36 -3.11 10.11
CA TYR A 46 16.08 -4.36 10.27
C TYR A 46 16.74 -4.71 8.95
N ASN A 47 18.06 -4.84 8.92
CA ASN A 47 18.74 -5.45 7.81
C ASN A 47 19.17 -6.87 8.22
N LEU A 48 18.66 -7.89 7.52
CA LEU A 48 18.90 -9.28 7.89
C LEU A 48 20.36 -9.74 7.68
N ARG A 49 21.20 -8.99 6.95
CA ARG A 49 22.66 -9.22 6.89
C ARG A 49 23.39 -8.79 8.15
N ASP A 50 22.75 -8.00 9.02
CA ASP A 50 23.34 -7.57 10.29
C ASP A 50 23.02 -8.54 11.44
N PHE A 51 22.49 -9.73 11.14
CA PHE A 51 22.14 -10.72 12.16
C PHE A 51 23.38 -11.38 12.77
N ASP A 52 23.51 -11.39 14.09
CA ASP A 52 24.73 -11.83 14.78
C ASP A 52 24.99 -13.34 14.66
N ASN A 53 23.93 -14.14 14.43
CA ASN A 53 23.95 -15.59 14.51
C ASN A 53 23.58 -16.26 13.17
N HIS A 54 24.24 -15.89 12.09
CA HIS A 54 23.97 -16.46 10.76
C HIS A 54 24.07 -17.99 10.74
N GLY A 55 23.24 -18.61 9.90
CA GLY A 55 23.13 -20.06 9.73
C GLY A 55 21.98 -20.43 8.81
N ASP A 56 21.36 -21.58 9.07
CA ASP A 56 20.30 -22.10 8.20
C ASP A 56 19.00 -21.28 8.27
N VAL A 57 18.72 -20.59 9.39
CA VAL A 57 17.49 -19.76 9.52
C VAL A 57 17.65 -18.41 8.86
N ILE A 58 18.77 -17.72 9.11
CA ILE A 58 19.10 -16.46 8.46
C ILE A 58 20.52 -16.58 7.90
N THR A 59 20.64 -16.63 6.59
CA THR A 59 21.94 -16.76 5.93
C THR A 59 22.74 -15.46 6.00
N GLU A 60 24.04 -15.51 5.67
CA GLU A 60 24.90 -14.31 5.57
C GLU A 60 24.41 -13.31 4.52
N LEU A 61 23.56 -13.75 3.58
CA LEU A 61 22.94 -12.89 2.58
C LEU A 61 21.65 -12.22 3.08
N GLY A 62 21.21 -12.50 4.31
CA GLY A 62 19.94 -11.99 4.85
C GLY A 62 18.71 -12.72 4.28
N LYS A 63 18.86 -14.00 3.89
CA LYS A 63 17.74 -14.89 3.55
C LYS A 63 17.18 -15.49 4.83
N LEU A 64 15.94 -15.15 5.17
CA LEU A 64 15.15 -15.78 6.23
C LEU A 64 14.44 -17.02 5.67
N ASN A 65 14.90 -18.20 6.06
CA ASN A 65 14.26 -19.47 5.78
C ASN A 65 13.16 -19.73 6.83
N VAL A 66 11.92 -19.86 6.35
CA VAL A 66 10.72 -20.04 7.16
C VAL A 66 10.23 -21.48 7.03
N THR A 67 9.91 -22.12 8.16
CA THR A 67 9.45 -23.50 8.20
C THR A 67 7.92 -23.61 8.14
N PRO A 68 7.35 -24.76 7.74
CA PRO A 68 5.90 -24.92 7.62
C PRO A 68 5.12 -24.51 8.88
N ASN A 69 4.02 -23.80 8.68
CA ASN A 69 3.10 -23.25 9.70
C ASN A 69 3.65 -22.07 10.53
N GLN A 70 4.85 -21.59 10.24
CA GLN A 70 5.33 -20.34 10.84
C GLN A 70 4.67 -19.12 10.19
N THR A 71 4.58 -18.06 10.98
CA THR A 71 4.13 -16.73 10.55
C THR A 71 5.31 -15.76 10.61
N VAL A 72 5.50 -14.98 9.55
CA VAL A 72 6.35 -13.77 9.58
C VAL A 72 5.43 -12.57 9.70
N TYR A 73 5.47 -11.89 10.84
CA TYR A 73 4.67 -10.69 11.10
C TYR A 73 5.53 -9.43 10.99
N ILE A 74 5.21 -8.57 10.02
CA ILE A 74 5.92 -7.31 9.78
C ILE A 74 4.99 -6.14 10.19
N ALA A 75 5.17 -5.65 11.42
CA ALA A 75 4.27 -4.66 12.01
C ALA A 75 4.24 -3.34 11.22
N GLY A 76 3.14 -2.59 11.31
CA GLY A 76 3.09 -1.22 10.79
C GLY A 76 4.21 -0.36 11.37
N GLY A 77 5.00 0.28 10.50
CA GLY A 77 6.21 1.02 10.89
C GLY A 77 7.50 0.19 10.94
N ALA A 78 7.45 -1.11 10.64
CA ALA A 78 8.63 -1.93 10.44
C ALA A 78 9.09 -1.88 8.97
N VAL A 79 10.41 -1.85 8.77
CA VAL A 79 11.09 -1.99 7.47
C VAL A 79 12.12 -3.10 7.61
N VAL A 80 11.98 -4.15 6.83
CA VAL A 80 12.85 -5.32 6.83
C VAL A 80 13.56 -5.40 5.49
N GLU A 81 14.89 -5.26 5.48
CA GLU A 81 15.73 -5.53 4.33
C GLU A 81 16.16 -6.99 4.35
N GLY A 82 15.72 -7.78 3.37
CA GLY A 82 15.89 -9.22 3.44
C GLY A 82 15.18 -9.97 2.32
N HIS A 83 15.38 -11.28 2.33
CA HIS A 83 14.69 -12.25 1.48
C HIS A 83 13.92 -13.22 2.39
N ILE A 84 12.68 -13.57 2.03
CA ILE A 84 11.89 -14.57 2.77
C ILE A 84 11.69 -15.78 1.88
N ALA A 85 12.14 -16.95 2.34
CA ALA A 85 11.96 -18.19 1.60
C ALA A 85 11.30 -19.27 2.45
N ALA A 86 10.28 -19.91 1.88
CA ALA A 86 9.68 -21.12 2.40
C ALA A 86 9.80 -22.24 1.36
N THR A 87 10.75 -23.16 1.60
CA THR A 87 11.05 -24.24 0.67
C THR A 87 10.00 -25.36 0.69
N GLU A 88 9.23 -25.50 1.78
CA GLU A 88 8.19 -26.52 1.93
C GLU A 88 6.99 -26.01 2.74
N GLY A 89 5.83 -26.62 2.49
CA GLY A 89 4.62 -26.41 3.30
C GLY A 89 3.93 -25.06 3.08
N SER A 90 3.05 -24.72 4.03
CA SER A 90 2.27 -23.49 4.06
C SER A 90 2.81 -22.56 5.14
N ILE A 91 3.04 -21.30 4.81
CA ILE A 91 3.42 -20.25 5.76
C ILE A 91 2.46 -19.07 5.70
N GLU A 92 2.55 -18.16 6.67
CA GLU A 92 1.85 -16.88 6.60
C GLU A 92 2.87 -15.72 6.68
N ILE A 93 2.78 -14.76 5.77
CA ILE A 93 3.50 -13.48 5.85
C ILE A 93 2.46 -12.40 5.95
N ARG A 94 2.46 -11.59 7.02
CA ARG A 94 1.40 -10.60 7.20
C ARG A 94 1.82 -9.37 8.00
N GLY A 95 1.00 -8.34 7.94
CA GLY A 95 1.16 -7.10 8.70
C GLY A 95 0.97 -5.88 7.81
N ARG A 96 1.60 -4.76 8.16
CA ARG A 96 1.52 -3.48 7.42
C ARG A 96 2.87 -2.80 7.23
N GLY A 97 3.96 -3.49 7.54
CA GLY A 97 5.31 -3.00 7.29
C GLY A 97 5.79 -3.28 5.87
N ILE A 98 7.07 -3.00 5.66
CA ILE A 98 7.74 -3.04 4.37
C ILE A 98 8.80 -4.14 4.37
N LEU A 99 8.76 -5.03 3.39
CA LEU A 99 9.88 -5.90 3.02
C LEU A 99 10.60 -5.26 1.81
N THR A 100 11.92 -5.11 1.86
CA THR A 100 12.67 -4.53 0.75
C THR A 100 13.89 -5.36 0.35
N GLY A 101 14.09 -5.48 -0.97
CA GLY A 101 15.29 -6.08 -1.55
C GLY A 101 16.44 -5.11 -1.78
N ARG A 102 16.38 -3.88 -1.25
CA ARG A 102 17.35 -2.77 -1.46
C ARG A 102 18.83 -3.16 -1.37
N GLN A 103 19.15 -4.13 -0.52
CA GLN A 103 20.53 -4.58 -0.29
C GLN A 103 21.09 -5.52 -1.36
N TYR A 104 20.26 -5.95 -2.30
CA TYR A 104 20.61 -6.90 -3.35
C TYR A 104 20.80 -6.19 -4.69
N GLU A 105 21.78 -6.66 -5.47
CA GLU A 105 21.98 -6.17 -6.84
C GLU A 105 20.93 -6.75 -7.78
N TRP A 106 20.48 -5.93 -8.73
CA TRP A 106 19.56 -6.37 -9.78
C TRP A 106 20.18 -7.53 -10.57
N LYS A 107 19.46 -8.66 -10.63
CA LYS A 107 19.87 -9.88 -11.33
C LYS A 107 21.29 -10.33 -10.91
N SER A 108 21.54 -10.34 -9.61
CA SER A 108 22.75 -10.96 -9.05
C SER A 108 22.92 -12.39 -9.58
N ASN A 109 24.16 -12.80 -9.83
CA ASN A 109 24.47 -14.20 -10.14
C ASN A 109 24.30 -15.13 -8.91
N ASP A 110 23.98 -14.56 -7.76
CA ASP A 110 23.68 -15.28 -6.53
C ASP A 110 22.19 -15.67 -6.51
N TYR A 111 21.93 -16.92 -6.91
CA TYR A 111 20.57 -17.45 -7.03
C TYR A 111 19.87 -17.68 -5.69
N ASP A 112 20.57 -17.59 -4.55
CA ASP A 112 19.97 -17.84 -3.24
C ASP A 112 19.00 -16.74 -2.77
N VAL A 113 19.14 -15.52 -3.31
CA VAL A 113 18.35 -14.32 -2.97
C VAL A 113 17.80 -13.63 -4.22
N HIS A 114 17.43 -14.43 -5.21
CA HIS A 114 17.00 -13.94 -6.52
C HIS A 114 15.57 -13.40 -6.46
N GLU A 115 14.62 -14.21 -6.01
CA GLU A 115 13.24 -13.75 -5.77
C GLU A 115 13.19 -13.00 -4.43
N LEU A 116 12.23 -12.09 -4.23
CA LEU A 116 12.11 -11.40 -2.93
C LEU A 116 11.31 -12.22 -1.91
N ILE A 117 10.33 -12.99 -2.38
CA ILE A 117 9.54 -13.91 -1.56
C ILE A 117 9.37 -15.23 -2.31
N GLU A 118 9.89 -16.32 -1.74
CA GLU A 118 9.66 -17.69 -2.21
C GLU A 118 8.63 -18.39 -1.32
N LEU A 119 7.58 -18.95 -1.91
CA LEU A 119 6.48 -19.63 -1.21
C LEU A 119 6.35 -21.10 -1.64
N GLY A 120 6.05 -21.96 -0.68
CA GLY A 120 5.54 -23.30 -0.94
C GLY A 120 4.09 -23.28 -1.49
N THR A 121 3.25 -24.17 -0.95
CA THR A 121 1.84 -24.29 -1.35
C THR A 121 0.93 -23.92 -0.19
N LYS A 122 -0.27 -23.38 -0.46
CA LYS A 122 -1.24 -22.99 0.58
C LYS A 122 -0.72 -21.93 1.55
N SER A 123 0.27 -21.15 1.14
CA SER A 123 0.79 -20.02 1.88
C SER A 123 -0.11 -18.80 1.74
N LYS A 124 -0.02 -17.91 2.71
CA LYS A 124 -0.77 -16.65 2.74
C LYS A 124 0.17 -15.46 2.83
N VAL A 125 -0.06 -14.44 2.01
CA VAL A 125 0.64 -13.15 2.11
C VAL A 125 -0.41 -12.05 2.22
N THR A 126 -0.40 -11.27 3.30
CA THR A 126 -1.46 -10.30 3.56
C THR A 126 -0.97 -8.96 4.09
N GLY A 127 -1.31 -7.87 3.41
CA GLY A 127 -1.20 -6.50 3.94
C GLY A 127 0.18 -5.83 3.81
N ILE A 128 1.25 -6.62 3.71
CA ILE A 128 2.61 -6.08 3.63
C ILE A 128 2.80 -5.28 2.34
N SER A 129 3.73 -4.33 2.39
CA SER A 129 4.31 -3.77 1.17
C SER A 129 5.63 -4.47 0.89
N TYR A 130 5.90 -4.79 -0.37
CA TYR A 130 7.23 -5.23 -0.78
C TYR A 130 7.75 -4.33 -1.90
N ILE A 131 9.03 -3.97 -1.84
CA ILE A 131 9.62 -3.01 -2.76
C ILE A 131 11.03 -3.44 -3.15
N GLU A 132 11.52 -2.94 -4.29
CA GLU A 132 12.93 -3.08 -4.69
C GLU A 132 13.37 -4.56 -4.76
N ALA A 133 12.53 -5.45 -5.29
CA ALA A 133 12.89 -6.84 -5.52
C ALA A 133 14.12 -6.93 -6.45
N PRO A 134 15.13 -7.78 -6.15
CA PRO A 134 16.32 -7.89 -6.99
C PRO A 134 16.07 -8.61 -8.31
N PHE A 135 15.05 -9.46 -8.36
CA PHE A 135 14.51 -10.11 -9.54
C PHE A 135 12.98 -10.17 -9.40
N HIS A 136 12.34 -11.36 -9.41
CA HIS A 136 10.89 -11.43 -9.30
C HIS A 136 10.42 -11.07 -7.88
N GLY A 137 9.18 -10.57 -7.78
CA GLY A 137 8.54 -10.23 -6.52
C GLY A 137 8.21 -11.46 -5.67
N ILE A 138 7.05 -12.05 -5.93
CA ILE A 138 6.58 -13.26 -5.23
C ILE A 138 6.59 -14.44 -6.21
N VAL A 139 7.26 -15.52 -5.83
CA VAL A 139 7.22 -16.79 -6.57
C VAL A 139 6.72 -17.88 -5.65
N GLY A 140 5.76 -18.69 -6.11
CA GLY A 140 5.23 -19.74 -5.26
C GLY A 140 4.57 -20.91 -5.98
N GLY A 141 4.32 -21.96 -5.20
CA GLY A 141 3.56 -23.14 -5.65
C GLY A 141 2.06 -22.87 -5.78
N ASN A 142 1.27 -23.93 -5.64
CA ASN A 142 -0.19 -23.91 -5.83
C ASN A 142 -0.96 -23.46 -4.57
N LYS A 143 -2.21 -23.02 -4.76
CA LYS A 143 -3.19 -22.75 -3.70
C LYS A 143 -2.81 -21.62 -2.75
N ASN A 144 -2.00 -20.67 -3.20
CA ASN A 144 -1.57 -19.54 -2.38
C ASN A 144 -2.64 -18.43 -2.34
N GLU A 145 -2.70 -17.69 -1.24
CA GLU A 145 -3.63 -16.56 -1.07
C GLU A 145 -2.82 -15.27 -0.83
N ILE A 146 -2.90 -14.32 -1.76
CA ILE A 146 -2.10 -13.09 -1.74
C ILE A 146 -3.06 -11.90 -1.76
N LYS A 147 -3.16 -11.16 -0.66
CA LYS A 147 -4.22 -10.16 -0.46
C LYS A 147 -3.70 -8.85 0.12
N ASN A 148 -4.25 -7.73 -0.33
CA ASN A 148 -3.91 -6.41 0.22
C ASN A 148 -2.40 -6.11 0.23
N ILE A 149 -1.67 -6.60 -0.77
CA ILE A 149 -0.24 -6.33 -0.92
C ILE A 149 -0.01 -5.06 -1.74
N LYS A 150 1.15 -4.44 -1.53
CA LYS A 150 1.58 -3.29 -2.31
C LYS A 150 2.99 -3.52 -2.85
N PHE A 151 3.11 -3.52 -4.19
CA PHE A 151 4.39 -3.75 -4.87
C PHE A 151 4.89 -2.51 -5.61
N LEU A 152 6.17 -2.19 -5.44
CA LEU A 152 6.90 -1.23 -6.26
C LEU A 152 8.23 -1.83 -6.75
N GLY A 153 8.26 -2.28 -8.01
CA GLY A 153 9.46 -2.65 -8.76
C GLY A 153 10.04 -1.47 -9.53
N TRP A 154 11.28 -1.58 -10.00
CA TRP A 154 11.98 -0.53 -10.78
C TRP A 154 12.80 -1.06 -11.96
N HIS A 155 13.19 -2.33 -11.92
CA HIS A 155 14.08 -2.97 -12.89
C HIS A 155 13.33 -3.98 -13.75
N ALA A 156 13.84 -4.26 -14.95
CA ALA A 156 13.35 -5.41 -15.73
C ALA A 156 13.48 -6.70 -14.90
N ASN A 157 12.62 -7.68 -15.16
CA ASN A 157 12.47 -8.89 -14.34
C ASN A 157 11.95 -8.64 -12.92
N ASN A 158 11.39 -7.47 -12.63
CA ASN A 158 10.58 -7.25 -11.43
C ASN A 158 9.14 -7.69 -11.68
N ASP A 159 8.97 -8.99 -11.87
CA ASP A 159 7.67 -9.64 -12.01
C ASP A 159 6.84 -9.41 -10.73
N GLY A 160 5.53 -9.32 -10.90
CA GLY A 160 4.60 -9.09 -9.79
C GLY A 160 4.48 -10.31 -8.89
N VAL A 161 3.64 -11.26 -9.32
CA VAL A 161 3.29 -12.46 -8.58
C VAL A 161 3.20 -13.66 -9.53
N ARG A 162 4.10 -14.63 -9.35
CA ARG A 162 4.18 -15.88 -10.08
C ARG A 162 3.84 -17.05 -9.16
N VAL A 163 2.55 -17.31 -8.96
CA VAL A 163 2.02 -18.43 -8.18
C VAL A 163 1.29 -19.43 -9.04
N GLY A 164 1.26 -20.69 -8.61
CA GLY A 164 0.64 -21.79 -9.35
C GLY A 164 -0.87 -21.92 -9.16
N HIS A 165 -1.41 -23.02 -9.70
CA HIS A 165 -2.83 -23.38 -9.75
C HIS A 165 -3.63 -23.20 -8.45
N LEU A 166 -4.87 -22.72 -8.60
CA LEU A 166 -5.83 -22.41 -7.53
C LEU A 166 -5.36 -21.36 -6.54
N SER A 167 -4.41 -20.52 -6.94
CA SER A 167 -4.03 -19.36 -6.15
C SER A 167 -4.95 -18.18 -6.43
N GLU A 168 -5.12 -17.34 -5.42
CA GLU A 168 -5.90 -16.09 -5.47
C GLU A 168 -4.96 -14.91 -5.21
N VAL A 169 -5.05 -13.88 -6.04
CA VAL A 169 -4.37 -12.59 -5.85
C VAL A 169 -5.41 -11.48 -5.89
N SER A 170 -5.61 -10.75 -4.79
CA SER A 170 -6.67 -9.75 -4.77
C SER A 170 -6.44 -8.52 -3.88
N HIS A 171 -7.27 -7.49 -4.08
CA HIS A 171 -7.31 -6.26 -3.26
C HIS A 171 -5.97 -5.53 -3.19
N SER A 172 -5.18 -5.57 -4.25
CA SER A 172 -3.76 -5.24 -4.19
C SER A 172 -3.36 -4.16 -5.19
N PHE A 173 -2.28 -3.46 -4.88
CA PHE A 173 -1.66 -2.50 -5.78
C PHE A 173 -0.30 -3.01 -6.24
N MET A 174 0.01 -2.95 -7.54
CA MET A 174 1.33 -3.35 -8.04
C MET A 174 1.85 -2.45 -9.15
N ARG A 175 3.11 -2.01 -9.02
CA ARG A 175 3.92 -1.52 -10.14
C ARG A 175 5.03 -2.52 -10.43
N ALA A 176 4.77 -3.44 -11.36
CA ALA A 176 5.79 -4.37 -11.87
C ALA A 176 6.48 -3.79 -13.11
N VAL A 177 7.75 -4.14 -13.32
CA VAL A 177 8.52 -3.77 -14.52
C VAL A 177 8.91 -5.04 -15.28
N ASP A 178 8.00 -6.00 -15.29
CA ASP A 178 7.97 -7.19 -16.12
C ASP A 178 6.56 -7.83 -15.99
N ASP A 179 6.44 -9.12 -16.30
CA ASP A 179 5.19 -9.87 -16.21
C ASP A 179 4.53 -9.77 -14.81
N PHE A 180 3.26 -9.35 -14.77
CA PHE A 180 2.53 -9.25 -13.51
C PHE A 180 2.04 -10.62 -13.03
N PHE A 181 1.40 -11.37 -13.92
CA PHE A 181 0.74 -12.64 -13.61
C PHE A 181 0.98 -13.69 -14.68
N TYR A 182 1.09 -14.93 -14.23
CA TYR A 182 1.30 -16.10 -15.08
C TYR A 182 0.01 -16.91 -15.12
N ASN A 183 -0.37 -17.32 -16.33
CA ASN A 183 -1.66 -17.96 -16.58
C ASN A 183 -1.69 -19.41 -16.08
N PHE A 184 -1.67 -19.64 -14.78
CA PHE A 184 -1.61 -20.98 -14.18
C PHE A 184 -2.92 -21.42 -13.55
N ASN A 185 -4.07 -21.04 -14.13
CA ASN A 185 -5.40 -21.18 -13.52
C ASN A 185 -5.43 -20.55 -12.12
N ILE A 186 -5.10 -19.27 -12.09
CA ILE A 186 -5.19 -18.40 -10.91
C ILE A 186 -6.41 -17.48 -11.02
N HIS A 187 -6.87 -16.97 -9.89
CA HIS A 187 -7.90 -15.93 -9.83
C HIS A 187 -7.28 -14.62 -9.37
N VAL A 188 -7.36 -13.61 -10.22
CA VAL A 188 -6.82 -12.26 -9.96
C VAL A 188 -7.98 -11.29 -9.98
N HIS A 189 -8.22 -10.56 -8.89
CA HIS A 189 -9.35 -9.62 -8.84
C HIS A 189 -9.19 -8.45 -7.88
N ASP A 190 -9.95 -7.37 -8.07
CA ASP A 190 -9.88 -6.15 -7.24
C ASP A 190 -8.48 -5.54 -7.22
N MET A 191 -7.91 -5.29 -8.40
CA MET A 191 -6.51 -4.90 -8.55
C MET A 191 -6.35 -3.48 -9.09
N VAL A 192 -5.35 -2.75 -8.58
CA VAL A 192 -4.83 -1.53 -9.21
C VAL A 192 -3.40 -1.79 -9.68
N LEU A 193 -3.18 -1.76 -10.99
CA LEU A 193 -1.90 -2.10 -11.60
C LEU A 193 -1.28 -0.86 -12.25
N TRP A 194 0.03 -0.72 -12.15
CA TRP A 194 0.80 0.28 -12.86
C TRP A 194 1.84 -0.42 -13.71
N ALA A 195 1.53 -0.63 -15.00
CA ALA A 195 2.44 -1.32 -15.90
C ALA A 195 3.74 -0.52 -16.12
N GLY A 196 4.88 -1.11 -15.76
CA GLY A 196 6.19 -0.61 -16.13
C GLY A 196 6.44 -0.69 -17.65
N HIS A 197 7.66 -0.36 -18.07
CA HIS A 197 8.01 -0.28 -19.49
C HIS A 197 8.27 -1.63 -20.18
N ASN A 198 8.19 -2.75 -19.46
CA ASN A 198 8.49 -4.10 -19.92
C ASN A 198 7.53 -5.13 -19.29
N GLY A 199 7.24 -6.22 -20.01
CA GLY A 199 6.38 -7.33 -19.57
C GLY A 199 4.89 -7.11 -19.86
N ALA A 200 4.07 -8.13 -19.64
CA ALA A 200 2.61 -8.05 -19.78
C ALA A 200 1.87 -8.11 -18.45
N ILE A 201 0.58 -7.78 -18.47
CA ILE A 201 -0.27 -8.00 -17.30
C ILE A 201 -0.53 -9.50 -17.08
N MET A 202 -0.92 -10.22 -18.13
CA MET A 202 -1.09 -11.67 -18.10
C MET A 202 -0.25 -12.33 -19.18
N THR A 203 0.48 -13.40 -18.83
CA THR A 203 1.31 -14.16 -19.78
C THR A 203 0.90 -15.63 -19.91
N TYR A 204 0.84 -16.10 -21.16
CA TYR A 204 0.82 -17.53 -21.50
C TYR A 204 2.21 -18.17 -21.51
N GLY A 205 3.27 -17.37 -21.72
CA GLY A 205 4.67 -17.81 -21.78
C GLY A 205 5.32 -17.92 -20.39
N TRP A 206 6.59 -18.30 -20.26
CA TRP A 206 7.66 -18.35 -21.26
C TRP A 206 7.98 -19.74 -21.84
N GLY A 207 7.18 -20.79 -21.60
CA GLY A 207 7.63 -22.15 -21.90
C GLY A 207 7.26 -22.75 -23.26
N GLY A 208 7.69 -23.99 -23.49
CA GLY A 208 7.73 -24.64 -24.80
C GLY A 208 9.07 -24.39 -25.52
N GLU A 209 9.85 -25.46 -25.66
CA GLU A 209 11.04 -25.58 -26.51
C GLU A 209 11.02 -26.95 -27.17
N ALA A 210 11.70 -27.11 -28.31
CA ALA A 210 11.84 -28.41 -28.94
C ALA A 210 12.48 -29.43 -27.97
N GLY A 211 11.66 -30.36 -27.48
CA GLY A 211 12.06 -31.43 -26.55
C GLY A 211 11.98 -31.07 -25.06
N SER A 212 11.47 -29.90 -24.67
CA SER A 212 11.22 -29.57 -23.25
C SER A 212 9.79 -29.93 -22.84
N ASN A 213 9.57 -30.26 -21.56
CA ASN A 213 8.24 -30.51 -21.02
C ASN A 213 7.26 -29.36 -21.36
N THR A 214 6.04 -29.73 -21.71
CA THR A 214 4.93 -28.80 -21.97
C THR A 214 4.79 -27.80 -20.82
N TYR A 215 4.80 -26.52 -21.15
CA TYR A 215 4.51 -25.45 -20.22
C TYR A 215 3.01 -25.39 -19.98
N ASN A 216 2.57 -25.88 -18.83
CA ASN A 216 1.16 -25.84 -18.46
C ASN A 216 0.79 -24.39 -18.12
N SER A 217 0.02 -23.75 -19.01
CA SER A 217 -0.62 -22.46 -18.74
C SER A 217 -1.97 -22.42 -19.45
N GLY A 218 -2.98 -21.82 -18.81
CA GLY A 218 -4.37 -21.78 -19.24
C GLY A 218 -5.31 -21.58 -18.05
N GLY A 219 -6.57 -21.28 -18.35
CA GLY A 219 -7.66 -21.35 -17.38
C GLY A 219 -7.73 -20.23 -16.33
N SER A 220 -6.86 -19.21 -16.35
CA SER A 220 -6.93 -18.14 -15.32
C SER A 220 -8.12 -17.21 -15.54
N VAL A 221 -8.61 -16.64 -14.45
CA VAL A 221 -9.62 -15.57 -14.45
C VAL A 221 -8.98 -14.32 -13.86
N MET A 222 -8.99 -13.23 -14.61
CA MET A 222 -8.59 -11.91 -14.15
C MET A 222 -9.76 -10.94 -14.34
N GLU A 223 -10.27 -10.37 -13.26
CA GLU A 223 -11.45 -9.50 -13.31
C GLU A 223 -11.33 -8.27 -12.40
N ASP A 224 -12.08 -7.21 -12.70
CA ASP A 224 -12.17 -6.01 -11.86
C ASP A 224 -10.79 -5.39 -11.58
N VAL A 225 -10.09 -5.04 -12.68
CA VAL A 225 -8.73 -4.50 -12.66
C VAL A 225 -8.68 -3.12 -13.29
N GLN A 226 -8.06 -2.17 -12.57
CA GLN A 226 -7.72 -0.85 -13.08
C GLN A 226 -6.22 -0.78 -13.37
N ILE A 227 -5.85 -0.56 -14.62
CA ILE A 227 -4.46 -0.34 -15.03
C ILE A 227 -4.26 1.17 -15.19
N ILE A 228 -3.41 1.76 -14.35
CA ILE A 228 -3.10 3.17 -14.33
C ILE A 228 -1.69 3.43 -14.85
N HIS A 229 -1.51 4.54 -15.56
CA HIS A 229 -0.19 5.05 -15.95
C HIS A 229 0.75 4.02 -16.64
N PRO A 230 0.28 3.26 -17.66
CA PRO A 230 1.15 2.33 -18.37
C PRO A 230 2.37 3.06 -18.95
N GLU A 231 3.56 2.51 -18.71
CA GLU A 231 4.85 3.10 -19.11
C GLU A 231 5.47 2.45 -20.35
N TRP A 232 4.79 1.48 -20.97
CA TRP A 232 5.27 0.83 -22.19
C TRP A 232 5.53 1.84 -23.31
N VAL A 233 6.69 1.69 -23.97
CA VAL A 233 7.09 2.54 -25.11
C VAL A 233 6.99 1.82 -26.46
N GLY A 234 6.60 0.55 -26.46
CA GLY A 234 6.44 -0.26 -27.67
C GLY A 234 5.93 -1.67 -27.37
N MET A 235 5.63 -2.45 -28.41
CA MET A 235 5.13 -3.83 -28.27
C MET A 235 6.17 -4.81 -27.71
N GLY A 236 7.46 -4.56 -27.97
CA GLY A 236 8.52 -5.49 -27.61
C GLY A 236 8.24 -6.92 -28.09
N ASN A 237 8.84 -7.90 -27.42
CA ASN A 237 8.48 -9.30 -27.63
C ASN A 237 7.24 -9.68 -26.81
N ASN A 238 6.97 -8.97 -25.71
CA ASN A 238 6.14 -9.45 -24.61
C ASN A 238 5.29 -8.36 -23.92
N ASN A 239 5.15 -7.15 -24.47
CA ASN A 239 4.30 -6.13 -23.86
C ASN A 239 2.85 -6.26 -24.32
N GLY A 240 1.90 -5.94 -23.44
CA GLY A 240 0.47 -5.89 -23.72
C GLY A 240 -0.39 -6.24 -22.49
N LEU A 241 -1.72 -6.14 -22.63
CA LEU A 241 -2.62 -6.66 -21.60
C LEU A 241 -2.47 -8.18 -21.49
N ILE A 242 -2.38 -8.88 -22.62
CA ILE A 242 -2.09 -10.30 -22.67
C ILE A 242 -1.05 -10.62 -23.75
N MET A 243 -0.10 -11.48 -23.41
CA MET A 243 0.98 -11.89 -24.32
C MET A 243 1.27 -13.39 -24.27
N ALA A 244 2.01 -13.85 -25.27
CA ALA A 244 2.61 -15.18 -25.27
C ALA A 244 4.05 -15.13 -25.79
N GLN A 245 4.89 -15.98 -25.20
CA GLN A 245 6.25 -16.28 -25.66
C GLN A 245 6.47 -17.79 -25.57
N THR A 246 5.67 -18.54 -26.34
CA THR A 246 5.53 -19.99 -26.23
C THR A 246 6.21 -20.76 -27.38
N GLY A 247 6.59 -22.01 -27.12
CA GLY A 247 6.99 -22.97 -28.16
C GLY A 247 5.81 -23.41 -29.04
N LEU A 248 6.13 -24.08 -30.16
CA LEU A 248 5.13 -24.57 -31.13
C LEU A 248 4.43 -25.86 -30.66
N ASP A 249 4.89 -26.47 -29.57
CA ASP A 249 4.27 -27.58 -28.86
C ASP A 249 3.23 -27.14 -27.81
N TYR A 250 3.15 -25.84 -27.52
CA TYR A 250 2.26 -25.29 -26.51
C TYR A 250 0.79 -25.54 -26.82
N LYS A 251 0.01 -25.92 -25.81
CA LYS A 251 -1.44 -26.08 -25.85
C LYS A 251 -2.01 -25.50 -24.55
N PRO A 252 -3.09 -24.68 -24.59
CA PRO A 252 -3.81 -24.27 -23.39
C PRO A 252 -4.08 -25.46 -22.47
N PHE A 253 -3.69 -25.31 -21.21
CA PHE A 253 -3.77 -26.37 -20.22
C PHE A 253 -4.93 -26.10 -19.26
N GLY A 254 -5.88 -27.03 -19.20
CA GLY A 254 -6.93 -27.05 -18.20
C GLY A 254 -6.44 -27.82 -17.00
N TYR A 255 -6.45 -27.19 -15.82
CA TYR A 255 -5.94 -27.85 -14.62
C TYR A 255 -7.02 -28.75 -14.01
N PRO A 256 -6.74 -30.06 -13.81
CA PRO A 256 -7.71 -30.96 -13.22
C PRO A 256 -7.96 -30.60 -11.75
N TYR A 257 -9.23 -30.48 -11.39
CA TYR A 257 -9.68 -30.31 -10.00
C TYR A 257 -10.87 -31.23 -9.71
N ASP A 258 -10.92 -31.76 -8.50
CA ASP A 258 -11.87 -32.80 -8.09
C ASP A 258 -13.32 -32.44 -8.46
N GLY A 259 -13.90 -33.22 -9.38
CA GLY A 259 -15.28 -33.07 -9.85
C GLY A 259 -15.56 -31.94 -10.86
N GLN A 260 -14.56 -31.17 -11.31
CA GLN A 260 -14.72 -30.11 -12.32
C GLN A 260 -14.29 -30.57 -13.72
N VAL A 261 -14.88 -29.99 -14.76
CA VAL A 261 -14.40 -30.13 -16.15
C VAL A 261 -13.13 -29.28 -16.29
N GLU A 262 -12.08 -29.85 -16.90
CA GLU A 262 -10.86 -29.10 -17.22
C GLU A 262 -11.21 -27.93 -18.14
N ASP A 263 -11.09 -26.70 -17.63
CA ASP A 263 -11.31 -25.47 -18.39
C ASP A 263 -9.95 -24.85 -18.78
N THR A 264 -9.67 -24.83 -20.07
CA THR A 264 -8.48 -24.20 -20.67
C THR A 264 -8.65 -22.69 -20.82
N THR A 265 -9.89 -22.20 -20.73
CA THR A 265 -10.25 -20.84 -21.15
C THR A 265 -9.73 -19.81 -20.16
N THR A 266 -8.91 -18.91 -20.67
CA THR A 266 -8.44 -17.73 -19.94
C THR A 266 -9.43 -16.61 -20.11
N ARG A 267 -9.84 -15.98 -19.00
CA ARG A 267 -10.82 -14.89 -18.99
C ARG A 267 -10.19 -13.65 -18.40
N ILE A 268 -10.27 -12.55 -19.16
CA ILE A 268 -9.85 -11.22 -18.71
C ILE A 268 -11.06 -10.31 -18.86
N GLU A 269 -11.61 -9.88 -17.73
CA GLU A 269 -12.94 -9.27 -17.67
C GLU A 269 -12.91 -7.96 -16.86
N ASN A 270 -13.78 -7.00 -17.20
CA ASN A 270 -13.96 -5.75 -16.45
C ASN A 270 -12.63 -5.00 -16.21
N ILE A 271 -11.92 -4.70 -17.30
CA ILE A 271 -10.61 -4.03 -17.23
C ILE A 271 -10.75 -2.57 -17.68
N THR A 272 -10.26 -1.64 -16.86
CA THR A 272 -10.12 -0.23 -17.25
C THR A 272 -8.65 0.13 -17.36
N ILE A 273 -8.23 0.67 -18.51
CA ILE A 273 -6.85 1.08 -18.76
C ILE A 273 -6.79 2.58 -18.99
N GLU A 274 -6.25 3.29 -18.00
CA GLU A 274 -6.02 4.72 -18.04
C GLU A 274 -4.68 5.05 -18.70
N GLY A 275 -4.74 5.66 -19.87
CA GLY A 275 -3.56 6.08 -20.63
C GLY A 275 -3.44 5.33 -21.95
N SER A 276 -2.25 5.36 -22.54
CA SER A 276 -2.00 4.77 -23.85
C SER A 276 -1.15 3.52 -23.73
N ILE A 277 -1.56 2.43 -24.40
CA ILE A 277 -0.83 1.16 -24.43
C ILE A 277 -0.34 0.84 -25.85
N PRO A 278 0.69 0.00 -26.02
CA PRO A 278 1.14 -0.38 -27.36
C PRO A 278 0.11 -1.30 -28.05
N GLY A 279 -0.53 -2.19 -27.30
CA GLY A 279 -1.50 -3.13 -27.84
C GLY A 279 -2.20 -3.91 -26.74
N ILE A 280 -3.46 -4.28 -26.99
CA ILE A 280 -4.20 -5.18 -26.10
C ILE A 280 -3.59 -6.59 -26.14
N THR A 281 -3.31 -7.11 -27.33
CA THR A 281 -2.80 -8.47 -27.52
C THR A 281 -1.39 -8.49 -28.07
N ASN A 282 -0.60 -9.45 -27.60
CA ASN A 282 0.68 -9.83 -28.19
C ASN A 282 0.75 -11.36 -28.29
N LEU A 283 -0.16 -11.94 -29.07
CA LEU A 283 -0.39 -13.38 -29.17
C LEU A 283 0.37 -13.91 -30.39
N LYS A 284 1.53 -14.49 -30.13
CA LYS A 284 2.41 -15.08 -31.14
C LYS A 284 3.33 -16.13 -30.51
N PRO A 285 3.91 -17.05 -31.31
CA PRO A 285 4.99 -17.91 -30.85
C PRO A 285 6.20 -17.11 -30.35
N ARG A 286 7.08 -17.79 -29.64
CA ARG A 286 8.31 -17.24 -29.09
C ARG A 286 9.06 -16.41 -30.13
N SER A 287 9.38 -15.18 -29.75
CA SER A 287 9.99 -14.19 -30.62
C SER A 287 11.17 -13.47 -29.97
N SER A 288 12.09 -12.99 -30.80
CA SER A 288 13.20 -12.13 -30.41
C SER A 288 13.49 -11.10 -31.50
N GLY A 289 13.57 -9.82 -31.13
CA GLY A 289 13.75 -8.73 -32.09
C GLY A 289 12.59 -8.59 -33.08
N GLY A 290 11.40 -9.09 -32.73
CA GLY A 290 10.23 -9.15 -33.61
C GLY A 290 10.17 -10.39 -34.53
N GLU A 291 11.25 -11.16 -34.62
CA GLU A 291 11.31 -12.37 -35.43
C GLU A 291 10.82 -13.59 -34.64
N ASN A 292 10.14 -14.51 -35.32
CA ASN A 292 9.77 -15.80 -34.74
C ASN A 292 11.04 -16.67 -34.61
N ILE A 293 11.30 -17.15 -33.40
CA ILE A 293 12.44 -18.02 -33.08
C ILE A 293 12.01 -19.35 -32.47
N ALA A 294 10.70 -19.65 -32.50
CA ALA A 294 10.19 -20.92 -32.02
C ALA A 294 10.70 -22.06 -32.92
N VAL A 295 11.09 -23.17 -32.30
CA VAL A 295 11.66 -24.32 -33.01
C VAL A 295 10.54 -25.24 -33.47
N GLN A 296 10.62 -25.71 -34.72
CA GLN A 296 9.69 -26.70 -35.27
C GLN A 296 9.69 -27.99 -34.44
N VAL A 297 8.51 -28.55 -34.22
CA VAL A 297 8.30 -29.77 -33.41
C VAL A 297 7.78 -30.92 -34.29
N PRO A 298 7.79 -32.19 -33.83
CA PRO A 298 7.12 -33.26 -34.57
C PRO A 298 5.64 -32.92 -34.83
N LEU A 299 5.11 -33.39 -35.96
CA LEU A 299 3.72 -33.15 -36.38
C LEU A 299 2.71 -33.56 -35.30
N SER A 300 2.99 -34.60 -34.52
CA SER A 300 2.15 -35.05 -33.40
C SER A 300 2.09 -34.07 -32.24
N ASP A 301 3.10 -33.22 -32.11
CA ASP A 301 3.33 -32.39 -30.94
C ASP A 301 2.85 -30.96 -31.16
N VAL A 302 2.70 -30.53 -32.43
CA VAL A 302 2.20 -29.19 -32.79
C VAL A 302 0.92 -28.87 -32.02
N GLY A 303 0.96 -27.74 -31.33
CA GLY A 303 -0.14 -27.23 -30.53
C GLY A 303 -0.83 -26.03 -31.15
N TYR A 304 -1.34 -25.16 -30.28
CA TYR A 304 -2.00 -23.92 -30.64
C TYR A 304 -1.95 -22.95 -29.45
N LEU A 305 -2.14 -21.67 -29.70
CA LEU A 305 -2.39 -20.66 -28.67
C LEU A 305 -3.85 -20.20 -28.77
N GLY A 306 -4.52 -19.95 -27.66
CA GLY A 306 -5.93 -19.60 -27.72
C GLY A 306 -6.70 -19.82 -26.43
N ASP A 307 -7.99 -20.04 -26.60
CA ASP A 307 -8.98 -20.19 -25.55
C ASP A 307 -8.96 -18.96 -24.63
N LEU A 308 -9.29 -17.82 -25.22
CA LEU A 308 -9.20 -16.51 -24.59
C LEU A 308 -10.52 -15.75 -24.75
N ILE A 309 -11.04 -15.26 -23.64
CA ILE A 309 -12.16 -14.33 -23.61
C ILE A 309 -11.69 -13.02 -22.99
N LEU A 310 -11.86 -11.93 -23.73
CA LEU A 310 -11.63 -10.56 -23.31
C LEU A 310 -12.98 -9.86 -23.23
N SER A 311 -13.47 -9.56 -22.02
CA SER A 311 -14.82 -9.01 -21.81
C SER A 311 -14.80 -7.68 -21.07
N ASN A 312 -15.62 -6.71 -21.51
CA ASN A 312 -15.81 -5.42 -20.82
C ASN A 312 -14.47 -4.69 -20.55
N ILE A 313 -13.73 -4.43 -21.62
CA ILE A 313 -12.41 -3.80 -21.54
C ILE A 313 -12.48 -2.41 -22.17
N SER A 314 -12.07 -1.39 -21.42
CA SER A 314 -11.96 -0.02 -21.89
C SER A 314 -10.52 0.44 -21.81
N VAL A 315 -9.97 0.90 -22.93
CA VAL A 315 -8.61 1.43 -23.04
C VAL A 315 -8.70 2.88 -23.51
N ASN A 316 -8.10 3.84 -22.80
CA ASN A 316 -8.18 5.24 -23.24
C ASN A 316 -7.58 5.47 -24.62
N ASP A 317 -6.39 4.91 -24.89
CA ASP A 317 -5.70 5.06 -26.18
C ASP A 317 -4.77 3.88 -26.49
N GLN A 318 -4.47 3.68 -27.78
CA GLN A 318 -3.52 2.67 -28.23
C GLN A 318 -2.65 3.22 -29.36
N PHE A 319 -1.32 3.18 -29.18
CA PHE A 319 -0.38 3.87 -30.08
C PHE A 319 0.32 2.95 -31.09
N LEU A 320 0.21 1.63 -30.96
CA LEU A 320 0.63 0.64 -31.97
C LEU A 320 -0.54 -0.32 -32.24
N LYS A 321 -0.27 -1.43 -32.91
CA LYS A 321 -1.22 -2.52 -33.08
C LYS A 321 -0.79 -3.73 -32.27
N GLY A 322 -1.76 -4.36 -31.62
CA GLY A 322 -1.61 -5.69 -31.08
C GLY A 322 -1.33 -6.71 -32.19
N VAL A 323 -0.90 -7.90 -31.81
CA VAL A 323 -0.56 -8.99 -32.74
C VAL A 323 -1.39 -10.23 -32.40
N ILE A 324 -1.93 -10.86 -33.43
CA ILE A 324 -2.48 -12.23 -33.40
C ILE A 324 -1.92 -12.94 -34.63
N ARG A 325 -0.88 -13.76 -34.42
CA ARG A 325 -0.16 -14.43 -35.52
C ARG A 325 0.44 -15.74 -35.04
N GLY A 326 0.09 -16.84 -35.70
CA GLY A 326 0.65 -18.16 -35.48
C GLY A 326 1.88 -18.44 -36.34
N ASP A 327 2.09 -19.71 -36.68
CA ASP A 327 3.17 -20.15 -37.57
C ASP A 327 2.65 -21.16 -38.61
N LYS A 328 2.99 -20.96 -39.89
CA LYS A 328 2.58 -21.84 -40.99
C LYS A 328 3.42 -23.11 -41.08
N ASP A 329 4.65 -23.03 -40.60
CA ASP A 329 5.68 -24.04 -40.80
C ASP A 329 6.05 -24.64 -39.43
N ALA A 330 5.06 -25.10 -38.66
CA ALA A 330 5.26 -25.45 -37.27
C ALA A 330 5.87 -26.86 -37.03
N ALA A 331 5.75 -27.75 -38.02
CA ALA A 331 6.22 -29.13 -37.92
C ALA A 331 7.56 -29.36 -38.65
N ASN A 332 8.40 -30.26 -38.12
CA ASN A 332 9.68 -30.65 -38.73
C ASN A 332 9.62 -31.92 -39.60
N ASP A 333 8.51 -32.68 -39.55
CA ASP A 333 8.29 -33.94 -40.26
C ASP A 333 6.93 -34.00 -41.00
N GLY A 334 6.34 -32.84 -41.30
CA GLY A 334 5.11 -32.70 -42.08
C GLY A 334 4.65 -31.24 -42.19
N ASP A 335 3.45 -31.03 -42.76
CA ASP A 335 2.83 -29.70 -42.86
C ASP A 335 1.83 -29.50 -41.71
N ALA A 336 2.08 -28.52 -40.85
CA ALA A 336 1.13 -28.11 -39.81
C ALA A 336 1.28 -26.65 -39.45
N ILE A 337 0.13 -26.04 -39.15
CA ILE A 337 0.02 -24.65 -38.70
C ILE A 337 -0.16 -24.66 -37.18
N TYR A 338 0.69 -23.91 -36.48
CA TYR A 338 0.44 -23.53 -35.10
C TYR A 338 -0.57 -22.38 -35.09
N TRP A 339 -1.81 -22.70 -34.75
CA TRP A 339 -2.91 -21.75 -34.83
C TRP A 339 -2.93 -20.81 -33.62
N ILE A 340 -3.32 -19.56 -33.86
CA ILE A 340 -3.96 -18.76 -32.82
C ILE A 340 -5.47 -18.88 -33.00
N GLN A 341 -6.20 -19.38 -31.99
CA GLN A 341 -7.61 -19.72 -32.15
C GLN A 341 -8.48 -19.43 -30.93
N ASN A 342 -9.80 -19.41 -31.13
CA ASN A 342 -10.80 -19.28 -30.06
C ASN A 342 -10.56 -18.03 -29.20
N VAL A 343 -10.36 -16.88 -29.84
CA VAL A 343 -10.16 -15.59 -29.16
C VAL A 343 -11.40 -14.73 -29.34
N GLU A 344 -12.01 -14.32 -28.24
CA GLU A 344 -13.22 -13.51 -28.24
C GLU A 344 -12.98 -12.14 -27.61
N PHE A 345 -13.39 -11.10 -28.33
CA PHE A 345 -13.46 -9.72 -27.86
C PHE A 345 -14.93 -9.37 -27.65
N ASN A 346 -15.37 -9.32 -26.40
CA ASN A 346 -16.73 -9.01 -26.02
C ASN A 346 -16.77 -7.64 -25.32
N ASN A 347 -17.42 -6.64 -25.90
CA ASN A 347 -17.45 -5.29 -25.32
C ASN A 347 -16.04 -4.73 -25.01
N VAL A 348 -15.17 -4.74 -26.02
CA VAL A 348 -13.80 -4.20 -25.91
C VAL A 348 -13.71 -2.92 -26.71
N SER A 349 -13.17 -1.85 -26.12
CA SER A 349 -13.05 -0.54 -26.75
C SER A 349 -11.69 0.12 -26.55
N VAL A 350 -11.27 0.89 -27.55
CA VAL A 350 -10.11 1.79 -27.49
C VAL A 350 -10.58 3.20 -27.81
N GLY A 351 -10.43 4.11 -26.85
CA GLY A 351 -11.09 5.40 -26.84
C GLY A 351 -12.59 5.23 -27.04
N ASN A 352 -13.15 5.97 -27.99
CA ASN A 352 -14.58 5.88 -28.35
C ASN A 352 -14.85 4.82 -29.44
N THR A 353 -13.91 3.92 -29.73
CA THR A 353 -14.07 2.92 -30.80
C THR A 353 -14.23 1.52 -30.22
N CYS A 354 -15.40 0.93 -30.44
CA CYS A 354 -15.62 -0.49 -30.19
C CYS A 354 -14.82 -1.35 -31.16
N LEU A 355 -14.20 -2.43 -30.65
CA LEU A 355 -13.57 -3.44 -31.49
C LEU A 355 -14.63 -4.36 -32.11
N SER A 356 -14.55 -4.48 -33.43
CA SER A 356 -15.44 -5.29 -34.26
C SER A 356 -14.69 -5.77 -35.49
N SER A 357 -15.28 -6.67 -36.27
CA SER A 357 -14.69 -7.07 -37.56
C SER A 357 -14.40 -5.88 -38.50
N ALA A 358 -15.12 -4.77 -38.38
CA ALA A 358 -14.92 -3.58 -39.20
C ALA A 358 -13.80 -2.66 -38.69
N THR A 359 -13.53 -2.66 -37.38
CA THR A 359 -12.60 -1.70 -36.73
C THR A 359 -11.30 -2.34 -36.29
N ILE A 360 -11.26 -3.67 -36.15
CA ILE A 360 -10.13 -4.40 -35.56
C ILE A 360 -8.81 -4.13 -36.27
N SER A 361 -8.81 -3.99 -37.59
CA SER A 361 -7.60 -3.76 -38.39
C SER A 361 -6.86 -2.46 -38.05
N ASN A 362 -7.50 -1.52 -37.34
CA ASN A 362 -6.87 -0.30 -36.83
C ASN A 362 -6.04 -0.57 -35.56
N TYR A 363 -6.37 -1.62 -34.80
CA TYR A 363 -5.85 -1.87 -33.46
C TYR A 363 -5.10 -3.19 -33.31
N ILE A 364 -5.38 -4.19 -34.13
CA ILE A 364 -4.74 -5.51 -34.04
C ILE A 364 -4.44 -6.00 -35.45
N ASP A 365 -3.18 -6.37 -35.68
CA ASP A 365 -2.77 -7.10 -36.88
C ASP A 365 -3.05 -8.59 -36.65
N VAL A 366 -4.15 -9.05 -37.23
CA VAL A 366 -4.56 -10.46 -37.23
C VAL A 366 -4.09 -11.10 -38.53
N ASP A 367 -3.20 -12.09 -38.44
CA ASP A 367 -2.78 -12.88 -39.60
C ASP A 367 -3.88 -13.89 -39.97
N PRO A 368 -4.58 -13.70 -41.10
CA PRO A 368 -5.70 -14.56 -41.48
C PRO A 368 -5.27 -15.98 -41.85
N ASP A 369 -3.99 -16.21 -42.18
CA ASP A 369 -3.54 -17.52 -42.61
C ASP A 369 -3.10 -18.41 -41.45
N THR A 370 -2.93 -17.83 -40.25
CA THR A 370 -2.50 -18.55 -39.04
C THR A 370 -3.42 -18.31 -37.84
N SER A 371 -4.57 -17.66 -38.07
CA SER A 371 -5.58 -17.39 -37.05
C SER A 371 -6.96 -17.89 -37.47
N LYS A 372 -7.77 -18.40 -36.54
CA LYS A 372 -9.16 -18.79 -36.80
C LYS A 372 -10.05 -18.61 -35.58
N ASP A 373 -11.36 -18.46 -35.79
CA ASP A 373 -12.33 -18.25 -34.72
C ASP A 373 -11.99 -17.04 -33.82
N ILE A 374 -11.62 -15.92 -34.45
CA ILE A 374 -11.46 -14.63 -33.81
C ILE A 374 -12.81 -13.91 -33.85
N ARG A 375 -13.45 -13.79 -32.69
CA ARG A 375 -14.84 -13.33 -32.56
C ARG A 375 -14.91 -11.96 -31.91
N PHE A 376 -15.93 -11.21 -32.31
CA PHE A 376 -16.25 -9.89 -31.76
C PHE A 376 -17.73 -9.85 -31.40
N SER A 377 -18.02 -9.55 -30.14
CA SER A 377 -19.36 -9.44 -29.59
C SER A 377 -19.58 -8.04 -29.00
N HIS A 378 -20.86 -7.65 -29.01
CA HIS A 378 -21.43 -6.32 -28.76
C HIS A 378 -20.61 -5.40 -27.84
N CYS A 379 -20.25 -4.21 -28.31
CA CYS A 379 -20.25 -3.04 -27.41
C CYS A 379 -21.64 -2.42 -27.49
N PRO A 380 -22.30 -2.12 -26.35
CA PRO A 380 -23.45 -1.24 -26.39
C PRO A 380 -23.03 0.06 -27.07
N SER A 381 -23.95 0.69 -27.81
CA SER A 381 -23.70 2.01 -28.39
C SER A 381 -23.19 2.90 -27.26
N LEU A 382 -21.92 3.31 -27.34
CA LEU A 382 -21.33 4.22 -26.36
C LEU A 382 -22.28 5.42 -26.28
N PRO A 383 -22.82 5.77 -25.10
CA PRO A 383 -23.63 6.97 -25.01
C PRO A 383 -22.81 8.14 -25.54
N GLU A 384 -23.38 8.90 -26.49
CA GLU A 384 -22.85 10.20 -26.86
C GLU A 384 -22.80 11.02 -25.56
N ASN A 385 -21.60 11.15 -24.99
CA ASN A 385 -21.35 11.56 -23.62
C ASN A 385 -21.61 10.43 -22.61
N PRO A 386 -20.58 9.76 -22.06
CA PRO A 386 -20.79 8.98 -20.86
C PRO A 386 -21.25 10.00 -19.80
N GLU A 387 -22.51 9.92 -19.38
CA GLU A 387 -22.78 10.19 -17.98
C GLU A 387 -21.77 9.32 -17.24
N VAL A 388 -20.79 9.98 -16.62
CA VAL A 388 -19.90 9.36 -15.64
C VAL A 388 -20.84 8.53 -14.78
N PRO A 389 -20.70 7.18 -14.75
CA PRO A 389 -21.57 6.38 -13.91
C PRO A 389 -21.52 7.01 -12.52
N GLU A 390 -22.68 7.40 -11.99
CA GLU A 390 -22.75 7.85 -10.60
C GLU A 390 -22.13 6.72 -9.78
N VAL A 391 -20.90 6.97 -9.33
CA VAL A 391 -20.29 6.23 -8.22
C VAL A 391 -21.39 6.20 -7.19
N PRO A 392 -21.86 5.03 -6.70
CA PRO A 392 -22.82 5.03 -5.61
C PRO A 392 -22.23 5.94 -4.55
N GLU A 393 -22.90 7.05 -4.23
CA GLU A 393 -22.38 8.02 -3.28
C GLU A 393 -22.07 7.24 -2.01
N VAL A 394 -20.79 6.95 -1.80
CA VAL A 394 -20.29 6.62 -0.48
C VAL A 394 -20.65 7.88 0.29
N PRO A 395 -21.53 7.80 1.31
CA PRO A 395 -21.94 8.99 2.03
C PRO A 395 -20.67 9.71 2.44
N GLU A 396 -20.47 10.92 1.91
CA GLU A 396 -19.26 11.68 2.13
C GLU A 396 -19.15 11.86 3.64
N ILE A 397 -18.09 11.31 4.26
CA ILE A 397 -17.84 11.54 5.68
C ILE A 397 -17.34 12.99 5.75
N VAL A 398 -18.25 13.92 6.03
CA VAL A 398 -17.96 15.36 6.10
C VAL A 398 -17.54 15.71 7.52
N LEU A 399 -16.45 16.49 7.67
CA LEU A 399 -16.05 17.07 8.97
C LEU A 399 -17.24 17.79 9.65
N PRO A 400 -17.32 17.83 10.99
CA PRO A 400 -18.39 18.55 11.65
C PRO A 400 -18.31 20.05 11.33
N GLN A 401 -19.45 20.73 11.30
CA GLN A 401 -19.46 22.18 11.14
C GLN A 401 -18.80 22.84 12.37
N VAL A 402 -17.98 23.87 12.13
CA VAL A 402 -17.31 24.62 13.20
C VAL A 402 -18.38 25.23 14.13
N PRO A 403 -18.42 24.83 15.41
CA PRO A 403 -19.41 25.36 16.34
C PRO A 403 -19.08 26.81 16.67
N VAL A 404 -20.11 27.64 16.83
CA VAL A 404 -19.96 29.03 17.26
C VAL A 404 -20.29 29.12 18.74
N LEU A 405 -19.28 29.48 19.55
CA LEU A 405 -19.45 29.73 20.97
C LEU A 405 -20.04 31.11 21.24
N SER A 406 -20.85 31.18 22.29
CA SER A 406 -21.28 32.38 23.01
C SER A 406 -21.01 32.16 24.50
N ALA A 407 -20.47 33.16 25.20
CA ALA A 407 -20.18 33.04 26.62
C ALA A 407 -20.38 34.37 27.35
N ALA A 408 -20.98 34.32 28.53
CA ALA A 408 -21.27 35.50 29.35
C ALA A 408 -21.09 35.18 30.84
N SER A 409 -20.50 36.12 31.59
CA SER A 409 -20.48 36.07 33.05
C SER A 409 -21.89 36.30 33.59
N LEU A 410 -22.43 35.36 34.36
CA LEU A 410 -23.73 35.51 35.03
C LEU A 410 -23.56 36.15 36.42
N THR A 411 -22.51 35.78 37.13
CA THR A 411 -22.16 36.30 38.47
C THR A 411 -20.63 36.42 38.59
N CYS A 412 -20.13 36.88 39.74
CA CYS A 412 -18.70 36.90 40.02
C CYS A 412 -18.05 35.52 40.21
N SER A 413 -18.83 34.43 40.14
CA SER A 413 -18.35 33.05 40.23
C SER A 413 -18.96 32.10 39.19
N GLN A 414 -19.66 32.64 38.19
CA GLN A 414 -20.35 31.83 37.17
C GLN A 414 -20.22 32.43 35.78
N VAL A 415 -19.83 31.59 34.82
CA VAL A 415 -19.88 31.88 33.39
C VAL A 415 -20.79 30.86 32.71
N GLU A 416 -21.77 31.33 31.94
CA GLU A 416 -22.54 30.48 31.04
C GLU A 416 -21.87 30.47 29.68
N VAL A 417 -21.64 29.27 29.15
CA VAL A 417 -21.09 29.02 27.83
C VAL A 417 -22.13 28.25 27.03
N SER A 418 -22.44 28.68 25.82
CA SER A 418 -23.39 28.05 24.91
C SER A 418 -22.83 27.98 23.49
N TRP A 419 -23.31 27.05 22.68
CA TRP A 419 -22.84 26.89 21.30
C TRP A 419 -23.95 26.46 20.34
N VAL A 420 -23.79 26.84 19.08
CA VAL A 420 -24.69 26.49 17.96
C VAL A 420 -23.90 25.87 16.80
N GLY A 421 -24.47 24.86 16.14
CA GLY A 421 -23.91 24.10 15.00
C GLY A 421 -24.83 22.91 14.61
N GLU A 422 -24.56 22.23 13.49
CA GLU A 422 -25.34 21.06 13.04
C GLU A 422 -25.39 19.96 14.11
N GLN A 423 -26.59 19.73 14.64
CA GLN A 423 -26.88 18.68 15.61
C GLN A 423 -27.10 17.37 14.85
N GLY A 424 -26.17 16.42 14.98
CA GLY A 424 -26.31 15.07 14.40
C GLY A 424 -25.08 14.52 13.69
N ASN A 425 -24.10 15.36 13.33
CA ASN A 425 -22.83 14.95 12.71
C ASN A 425 -21.63 15.10 13.68
N VAL A 426 -21.86 14.85 14.97
CA VAL A 426 -20.85 14.95 16.03
C VAL A 426 -20.94 13.70 16.89
N ASP A 427 -19.82 12.99 17.03
CA ASP A 427 -19.70 11.82 17.90
C ASP A 427 -19.27 12.23 19.31
N THR A 428 -18.34 13.18 19.41
CA THR A 428 -17.82 13.66 20.69
C THR A 428 -17.62 15.18 20.68
N GLN A 429 -17.80 15.79 21.86
CA GLN A 429 -17.50 17.20 22.08
C GLN A 429 -16.78 17.41 23.42
N SER A 430 -15.83 18.34 23.43
CA SER A 430 -15.02 18.69 24.61
C SER A 430 -14.86 20.21 24.72
N LEU A 431 -15.23 20.74 25.88
CA LEU A 431 -15.12 22.15 26.24
C LEU A 431 -13.84 22.37 27.02
N SER A 432 -13.00 23.28 26.53
CA SER A 432 -11.75 23.66 27.16
C SER A 432 -11.80 25.10 27.68
N ARG A 433 -11.07 25.34 28.78
CA ARG A 433 -10.91 26.66 29.39
C ARG A 433 -9.47 26.87 29.85
N GLY A 434 -8.96 28.08 29.66
CA GLY A 434 -7.69 28.55 30.25
C GLY A 434 -7.80 29.98 30.76
N LEU A 435 -6.85 30.42 31.59
CA LEU A 435 -6.66 31.86 31.83
C LEU A 435 -6.28 32.54 30.51
N SER A 436 -6.76 33.76 30.30
CA SER A 436 -6.57 34.43 29.01
C SER A 436 -5.10 34.56 28.63
N GLY A 437 -4.74 34.09 27.43
CA GLY A 437 -3.35 34.03 26.95
C GLY A 437 -2.50 32.89 27.53
N SER A 438 -3.08 31.95 28.28
CA SER A 438 -2.43 30.73 28.77
C SER A 438 -2.97 29.47 28.06
N SER A 439 -2.34 28.32 28.28
CA SER A 439 -2.83 27.04 27.76
C SER A 439 -4.19 26.67 28.38
N ALA A 440 -5.15 26.28 27.54
CA ALA A 440 -6.46 25.77 27.96
C ALA A 440 -6.43 24.26 28.22
N SER A 441 -7.21 23.79 29.20
CA SER A 441 -7.44 22.37 29.47
C SER A 441 -8.92 22.02 29.35
N VAL A 442 -9.23 20.75 29.09
CA VAL A 442 -10.62 20.27 29.03
C VAL A 442 -11.24 20.35 30.42
N ILE A 443 -12.36 21.08 30.52
CA ILE A 443 -13.14 21.23 31.76
C ILE A 443 -14.45 20.43 31.73
N SER A 444 -14.90 20.02 30.55
CA SER A 444 -16.10 19.19 30.38
C SER A 444 -16.11 18.46 29.04
N SER A 445 -16.75 17.29 29.00
CA SER A 445 -17.04 16.53 27.78
C SER A 445 -18.54 16.23 27.71
N PRO A 446 -19.38 17.24 27.41
CA PRO A 446 -20.83 17.08 27.42
C PRO A 446 -21.30 16.12 26.32
N THR A 447 -22.43 15.41 26.54
CA THR A 447 -23.06 14.62 25.47
C THR A 447 -23.48 15.52 24.31
N THR A 448 -23.53 15.00 23.09
CA THR A 448 -23.70 15.78 21.85
C THR A 448 -25.03 16.55 21.77
N SER A 449 -26.04 16.14 22.54
CA SER A 449 -27.33 16.82 22.70
C SER A 449 -27.29 18.08 23.59
N ILE A 450 -26.19 18.34 24.29
CA ILE A 450 -26.03 19.49 25.18
C ILE A 450 -25.35 20.62 24.42
N THR A 451 -25.95 21.80 24.46
CA THR A 451 -25.47 23.03 23.79
C THR A 451 -25.15 24.17 24.76
N ARG A 452 -25.10 23.86 26.07
CA ARG A 452 -24.83 24.83 27.13
C ARG A 452 -24.11 24.20 28.31
N PHE A 453 -23.24 24.97 28.95
CA PHE A 453 -22.47 24.59 30.12
C PHE A 453 -22.37 25.77 31.09
N LEU A 454 -22.66 25.52 32.37
CA LEU A 454 -22.50 26.51 33.44
C LEU A 454 -21.19 26.23 34.18
N ASP A 455 -20.20 27.09 33.97
CA ASP A 455 -18.91 27.02 34.64
C ASP A 455 -18.97 27.73 36.00
N ASN A 456 -18.95 26.95 37.08
CA ASN A 456 -18.95 27.44 38.46
C ASN A 456 -17.53 27.49 39.07
N ASN A 457 -16.49 27.18 38.30
CA ASN A 457 -15.11 27.06 38.77
C ASN A 457 -14.25 28.23 38.29
N VAL A 458 -14.83 29.44 38.27
CA VAL A 458 -14.17 30.67 37.85
C VAL A 458 -13.93 31.60 39.03
N THR A 459 -12.88 32.41 38.95
CA THR A 459 -12.50 33.39 39.97
C THR A 459 -12.91 34.79 39.54
N ASP A 460 -13.35 35.60 40.50
CA ASP A 460 -13.73 36.99 40.26
C ASP A 460 -12.53 37.83 39.77
N GLY A 461 -12.80 38.84 38.95
CA GLY A 461 -11.77 39.66 38.29
C GLY A 461 -10.89 38.94 37.26
N SER A 462 -11.04 37.63 37.07
CA SER A 462 -10.22 36.84 36.14
C SER A 462 -10.82 36.82 34.73
N ARG A 463 -9.94 36.74 33.71
CA ARG A 463 -10.34 36.55 32.31
C ARG A 463 -10.04 35.14 31.85
N TYR A 464 -11.03 34.47 31.27
CA TYR A 464 -10.92 33.10 30.77
C TYR A 464 -11.17 33.02 29.28
N ASP A 465 -10.41 32.17 28.60
CA ASP A 465 -10.59 31.82 27.18
C ASP A 465 -11.27 30.45 27.08
N TYR A 466 -12.38 30.38 26.35
CA TYR A 466 -13.15 29.15 26.11
C TYR A 466 -13.08 28.72 24.64
N SER A 467 -12.99 27.42 24.41
CA SER A 467 -13.07 26.80 23.08
C SER A 467 -13.74 25.43 23.14
N LEU A 468 -14.52 25.08 22.12
CA LEU A 468 -15.19 23.80 21.99
C LEU A 468 -14.58 23.03 20.81
N LYS A 469 -14.14 21.81 21.07
CA LYS A 469 -13.71 20.86 20.03
C LYS A 469 -14.79 19.82 19.82
N VAL A 470 -15.24 19.66 18.59
CA VAL A 470 -16.20 18.62 18.15
C VAL A 470 -15.50 17.67 17.18
N THR A 471 -15.84 16.38 17.22
CA THR A 471 -15.19 15.32 16.41
C THR A 471 -16.23 14.35 15.87
N ASN A 472 -16.02 13.89 14.63
CA ASN A 472 -16.65 12.71 14.05
C ASN A 472 -15.61 11.83 13.34
N GLU A 473 -16.04 10.81 12.61
CA GLU A 473 -15.18 9.91 11.82
C GLU A 473 -14.30 10.64 10.78
N ALA A 474 -14.72 11.81 10.26
CA ALA A 474 -13.92 12.62 9.34
C ALA A 474 -12.82 13.45 10.03
N GLY A 475 -12.87 13.61 11.35
CA GLY A 475 -11.88 14.36 12.12
C GLY A 475 -12.49 15.40 13.06
N SER A 476 -11.68 16.38 13.47
CA SER A 476 -12.07 17.35 14.51
C SER A 476 -12.02 18.79 14.01
N VAL A 477 -12.96 19.61 14.48
CA VAL A 477 -12.93 21.07 14.33
C VAL A 477 -13.05 21.76 15.69
N VAL A 478 -12.53 22.98 15.79
CA VAL A 478 -12.52 23.80 17.01
C VAL A 478 -13.26 25.11 16.74
N SER A 479 -14.10 25.53 17.68
CA SER A 479 -14.84 26.80 17.64
C SER A 479 -13.93 28.03 17.58
N ASN A 480 -14.55 29.21 17.45
CA ASN A 480 -13.92 30.46 17.88
C ASN A 480 -13.50 30.37 19.36
N VAL A 481 -12.43 31.08 19.72
CA VAL A 481 -12.04 31.29 21.12
C VAL A 481 -12.79 32.50 21.65
N LEU A 482 -13.46 32.36 22.80
CA LEU A 482 -14.13 33.46 23.49
C LEU A 482 -13.45 33.81 24.81
N SER A 483 -13.03 35.06 24.93
CA SER A 483 -12.46 35.62 26.15
C SER A 483 -13.53 36.33 26.98
N VAL A 484 -13.84 35.82 28.17
CA VAL A 484 -14.84 36.38 29.09
C VAL A 484 -14.15 36.91 30.34
N LEU A 485 -14.47 38.15 30.74
CA LEU A 485 -14.06 38.71 32.03
C LEU A 485 -15.13 38.40 33.08
N VAL A 486 -14.74 37.78 34.18
CA VAL A 486 -15.62 37.57 35.33
C VAL A 486 -15.61 38.86 36.18
N PRO A 487 -16.77 39.44 36.52
CA PRO A 487 -16.81 40.65 37.33
C PRO A 487 -16.26 40.37 38.74
N GLU A 488 -15.67 41.37 39.36
CA GLU A 488 -15.28 41.28 40.77
C GLU A 488 -16.53 41.16 41.65
N CYS A 489 -16.47 40.35 42.72
CA CYS A 489 -17.57 40.29 43.66
C CYS A 489 -17.68 41.62 44.42
N GLU A 490 -18.90 42.12 44.63
CA GLU A 490 -19.11 43.29 45.50
C GLU A 490 -18.57 42.96 46.90
N GLN A 491 -17.47 43.61 47.25
CA GLN A 491 -16.93 43.55 48.61
C GLN A 491 -17.86 44.36 49.52
N PRO A 492 -18.23 43.87 50.72
CA PRO A 492 -18.96 44.67 51.69
C PRO A 492 -18.18 45.95 51.99
N PRO A 493 -18.85 47.11 52.19
CA PRO A 493 -18.17 48.40 52.35
C PRO A 493 -17.11 48.34 53.44
N THR A 494 -15.87 48.64 53.08
CA THR A 494 -14.76 48.74 54.02
C THR A 494 -14.97 49.98 54.90
N GLU A 495 -15.12 49.79 56.20
CA GLU A 495 -15.27 50.87 57.18
C GLU A 495 -13.99 51.75 57.18
N VAL A 496 -14.14 53.03 56.87
CA VAL A 496 -13.03 53.99 56.75
C VAL A 496 -12.49 54.34 58.14
N GLN A 497 -11.28 53.90 58.49
CA GLN A 497 -10.54 54.46 59.62
C GLN A 497 -9.80 55.76 59.21
N PRO A 498 -9.75 56.78 60.09
CA PRO A 498 -9.14 58.08 59.78
C PRO A 498 -7.60 58.02 59.75
N PRO A 499 -6.93 58.98 59.06
CA PRO A 499 -5.51 58.89 58.70
C PRO A 499 -4.56 59.12 59.89
N GLN A 500 -3.49 58.33 59.94
CA GLN A 500 -2.33 58.56 60.82
C GLN A 500 -1.33 59.48 60.10
N GLU A 501 -0.88 60.53 60.80
CA GLU A 501 0.14 61.50 60.37
C GLU A 501 1.52 60.86 60.16
N GLU A 502 2.11 61.09 58.99
CA GLU A 502 3.55 60.94 58.75
C GLU A 502 4.31 62.16 59.30
N ASN A 503 5.40 61.93 60.03
CA ASN A 503 6.47 62.91 60.13
C ASN A 503 7.86 62.27 59.98
N SER A 504 8.59 62.85 59.02
CA SER A 504 9.93 62.60 58.48
C SER A 504 11.08 62.39 59.47
N PRO A 505 12.19 61.72 59.04
CA PRO A 505 13.46 61.76 59.75
C PRO A 505 14.45 62.76 59.13
N ASN A 506 15.25 63.46 59.96
CA ASN A 506 16.50 64.07 59.51
C ASN A 506 17.65 63.90 60.53
N LYS A 507 18.67 63.18 60.06
CA LYS A 507 20.14 63.17 60.26
C LYS A 507 20.85 63.47 61.60
N THR A 508 21.99 62.77 61.70
CA THR A 508 23.25 62.95 62.48
C THR A 508 23.29 62.24 63.85
N SER A 509 24.36 61.58 64.32
CA SER A 509 25.74 61.31 63.87
C SER A 509 26.38 60.19 64.72
N SER A 510 27.39 59.51 64.14
CA SER A 510 28.66 59.03 64.74
C SER A 510 28.72 58.06 65.93
N GLY A 511 29.56 57.02 65.74
CA GLY A 511 30.25 56.24 66.80
C GLY A 511 29.59 54.89 67.05
N GLY A 512 30.24 53.72 67.04
CA GLY A 512 31.65 53.35 67.09
C GLY A 512 31.75 52.08 67.95
N GLY A 513 32.52 51.07 67.52
CA GLY A 513 32.88 49.87 68.33
C GLY A 513 31.92 48.68 68.14
N ASN A 514 32.22 47.64 67.35
CA ASN A 514 33.28 46.62 67.45
C ASN A 514 33.00 45.54 68.52
N MET A 515 32.67 44.32 68.08
CA MET A 515 33.30 43.03 68.43
C MET A 515 32.33 41.84 68.43
N GLY A 516 32.81 40.70 67.91
CA GLY A 516 32.39 39.35 68.28
C GLY A 516 31.70 38.56 67.16
N THR A 517 32.43 37.92 66.21
CA THR A 517 32.94 36.52 66.25
C THR A 517 31.81 35.47 66.36
N PHE A 518 31.64 34.43 65.53
CA PHE A 518 32.60 33.46 64.97
C PHE A 518 31.94 32.71 63.77
N THR A 519 32.73 32.44 62.72
CA THR A 519 32.59 31.40 61.68
C THR A 519 32.79 29.98 62.27
N PRO A 520 32.44 28.84 61.61
CA PRO A 520 32.96 28.35 60.29
C PRO A 520 31.87 27.78 59.33
N LEU A 521 32.00 27.92 57.99
CA LEU A 521 32.60 26.98 56.99
C LEU A 521 31.92 25.59 56.94
N LEU A 522 31.53 24.94 55.82
CA LEU A 522 31.97 24.98 54.41
C LEU A 522 31.01 24.08 53.56
N LEU A 523 31.08 24.21 52.21
CA LEU A 523 30.63 23.30 51.11
C LEU A 523 29.17 23.51 50.62
N LEU A 524 28.82 23.51 49.32
CA LEU A 524 29.49 23.07 48.08
C LEU A 524 28.70 23.59 46.84
N SER A 525 29.38 23.68 45.69
CA SER A 525 28.86 23.48 44.31
C SER A 525 28.09 24.64 43.63
N LEU A 526 28.72 25.43 42.74
CA LEU A 526 28.89 25.23 41.27
C LEU A 526 27.59 25.30 40.44
N CYS A 527 27.45 26.38 39.66
CA CYS A 527 27.24 26.26 38.21
C CYS A 527 27.68 27.54 37.49
N GLY A 528 28.42 27.36 36.39
CA GLY A 528 28.75 28.40 35.42
C GLY A 528 27.52 28.77 34.58
N LEU A 529 27.62 29.38 33.41
CA LEU A 529 28.72 29.78 32.54
C LEU A 529 28.05 30.75 31.54
N ARG A 530 28.66 31.90 31.20
CA ARG A 530 28.23 32.69 30.03
C ARG A 530 29.32 32.71 28.97
N LEU A 531 28.88 32.33 27.79
CA LEU A 531 29.62 32.07 26.57
C LEU A 531 30.47 33.25 26.09
N ARG A 532 31.61 32.90 25.50
CA ARG A 532 32.28 33.72 24.49
C ARG A 532 32.84 32.77 23.43
N ARG A 533 32.40 32.89 22.17
CA ARG A 533 33.21 32.44 21.03
C ARG A 533 33.02 33.33 19.82
N ARG A 534 34.16 33.75 19.29
CA ARG A 534 34.37 34.52 18.06
C ARG A 534 34.85 33.53 16.97
N ARG A 535 34.23 33.65 15.79
CA ARG A 535 34.79 33.65 14.43
C ARG A 535 35.88 32.65 13.97
N ASN A 536 35.55 32.03 12.83
CA ASN A 536 36.25 31.96 11.52
C ASN A 536 37.00 30.69 11.08
N LYS A 537 36.59 30.22 9.88
CA LYS A 537 37.34 29.66 8.70
C LYS A 537 38.26 28.45 8.95
N HIS A 538 38.32 27.39 8.13
CA HIS A 538 38.48 27.31 6.67
C HIS A 538 38.11 25.90 6.16
N SER A 539 37.91 25.86 4.85
CA SER A 539 37.79 24.74 3.90
C SER A 539 38.83 23.62 3.98
N ALA A 540 38.41 22.40 3.64
CA ALA A 540 38.98 21.55 2.59
C ALA A 540 37.85 20.70 2.00
#